data_AF-A0A8T2UF53-F1
#
_entry.id   AF-A0A8T2UF53-F1
#
_cell.length_a   1.000
_cell.length_b   1.000
_cell.length_c   1.000
_cell.angle_alpha   90.00
_cell.angle_beta   90.00
_cell.angle_gamma   90.00
#
_symmetry.space_group_name_H-M   'P 1'
#
loop_
_entity.id
_entity.type
_entity.pdbx_description
1 polymer ?
#
loop_
_entity_poly.entity_id
_entity_poly.type
_entity_poly.pdbx_seq_one_letter_code
_entity_poly.pdbx_strand_id
1 'polypeptide(L)'
;MQRRKCGLKYPKMYEDKEDSVFNCYQRAHQNTLESYPAFMSLLILGGLGYPITASVFGMIWVAGRVVYSLGYFSGDPRKRLQGAWHMIGLLGLLGTTCVFGVRMVLPV
;
A
#
# COMPACT_ATOMS: atom_id res chain seq x y z
N MET A 1 -1.85 21.04 2.11
CA MET A 1 -0.69 20.18 2.49
C MET A 1 -0.42 20.33 3.98
N GLN A 2 -0.41 19.23 4.75
CA GLN A 2 -0.21 19.25 6.21
C GLN A 2 1.10 19.92 6.65
N ARG A 3 2.16 19.84 5.84
CA ARG A 3 3.40 20.58 6.06
C ARG A 3 3.19 22.09 6.24
N ARG A 4 2.36 22.71 5.37
CA ARG A 4 2.05 24.14 5.43
C ARG A 4 1.28 24.48 6.71
N LYS A 5 0.39 23.58 7.18
CA LYS A 5 -0.37 23.77 8.42
C LYS A 5 0.54 23.73 9.66
N CYS A 6 1.57 22.89 9.65
CA CYS A 6 2.54 22.77 10.74
C CYS A 6 3.69 23.79 10.67
N GLY A 7 3.72 24.69 9.67
CA GLY A 7 4.79 25.69 9.53
C GLY A 7 6.19 25.11 9.26
N LEU A 8 6.27 23.87 8.80
CA LEU A 8 7.53 23.12 8.70
C LEU A 8 8.35 23.55 7.47
N LYS A 9 9.42 24.32 7.69
CA LYS A 9 10.33 24.77 6.63
C LYS A 9 11.12 23.61 6.01
N TYR A 10 11.42 23.70 4.72
CA TYR A 10 12.35 22.77 4.05
C TYR A 10 13.79 23.02 4.57
N PRO A 11 14.64 21.98 4.67
CA PRO A 11 14.46 20.59 4.23
C PRO A 11 13.89 19.64 5.30
N LYS A 12 13.54 20.13 6.49
CA LYS A 12 13.15 19.29 7.64
C LYS A 12 11.98 18.35 7.29
N MET A 13 12.16 17.05 7.51
CA MET A 13 11.20 16.02 7.06
C MET A 13 10.15 15.66 8.11
N TYR A 14 10.52 15.70 9.38
CA TYR A 14 9.69 15.31 10.53
C TYR A 14 9.59 16.47 11.53
N GLU A 15 8.53 16.46 12.34
CA GLU A 15 8.39 17.32 13.50
C GLU A 15 9.04 16.66 14.72
N ASP A 16 9.72 17.44 15.57
CA ASP A 16 10.35 16.93 16.80
C ASP A 16 9.31 16.87 17.93
N LYS A 17 8.22 16.14 17.70
CA LYS A 17 7.16 15.88 18.67
C LYS A 17 6.77 14.42 18.60
N GLU A 18 6.59 13.80 19.75
CA GLU A 18 6.24 12.39 19.88
C GLU A 18 4.85 12.11 19.28
N ASP A 19 3.86 12.94 19.63
CA ASP A 19 2.48 12.85 19.12
C ASP A 19 2.23 13.71 17.86
N SER A 20 3.19 13.73 16.93
CA SER A 20 3.02 14.51 15.70
C SER A 20 2.11 13.79 14.70
N VAL A 21 0.93 14.38 14.48
CA VAL A 21 0.02 13.99 13.39
C VAL A 21 0.75 14.09 12.05
N PHE A 22 1.57 15.13 11.82
CA PHE A 22 2.31 15.27 10.58
C PHE A 22 3.27 14.08 10.32
N ASN A 23 3.95 13.60 11.35
CA ASN A 23 4.82 12.43 11.26
C ASN A 23 4.02 11.17 10.88
N CYS A 24 2.78 11.02 11.38
CA CYS A 24 1.88 9.94 10.99
C CYS A 24 1.52 9.99 9.49
N TYR A 25 1.19 11.18 8.96
CA TYR A 25 0.95 11.36 7.51
C TYR A 25 2.18 10.99 6.69
N GLN A 26 3.36 11.45 7.11
CA GLN A 26 4.61 11.18 6.41
C GLN A 26 4.93 9.68 6.40
N ARG A 27 4.74 8.99 7.54
CA ARG A 27 4.99 7.55 7.63
C ARG A 27 4.02 6.74 6.78
N ALA A 28 2.73 7.09 6.76
CA ALA A 28 1.75 6.43 5.90
C ALA A 28 2.11 6.54 4.41
N HIS A 29 2.57 7.73 3.99
CA HIS A 29 3.04 7.97 2.63
C HIS A 29 4.29 7.13 2.30
N GLN A 30 5.34 7.19 3.14
CA GLN A 30 6.55 6.40 2.96
C GLN A 30 6.27 4.90 2.91
N ASN A 31 5.43 4.39 3.81
CA ASN A 31 5.10 2.97 3.81
C ASN A 31 4.36 2.55 2.53
N THR A 32 3.56 3.44 1.95
CA THR A 32 2.94 3.19 0.65
C THR A 32 4.01 3.09 -0.43
N LEU A 33 4.96 4.03 -0.46
CA LEU A 33 6.07 4.00 -1.42
C LEU A 33 6.96 2.76 -1.28
N GLU A 34 7.17 2.26 -0.06
CA GLU A 34 7.92 1.01 0.18
C GLU A 34 7.25 -0.20 -0.48
N SER A 35 5.91 -0.23 -0.51
CA SER A 35 5.13 -1.38 -1.01
C SER A 35 4.65 -1.22 -2.46
N TYR A 36 4.58 0.02 -2.95
CA TYR A 36 3.98 0.35 -4.25
C TYR A 36 4.67 -0.32 -5.45
N PRO A 37 6.02 -0.37 -5.54
CA PRO A 37 6.69 -1.05 -6.64
C PRO A 37 6.35 -2.54 -6.71
N ALA A 38 6.35 -3.24 -5.57
CA ALA A 38 6.00 -4.64 -5.52
C ALA A 38 4.55 -4.89 -5.94
N PHE A 39 3.62 -4.06 -5.44
CA PHE A 39 2.21 -4.11 -5.83
C PHE A 39 2.03 -3.92 -7.34
N MET A 40 2.65 -2.90 -7.93
CA MET A 40 2.58 -2.62 -9.37
C MET A 40 3.13 -3.77 -10.21
N SER A 41 4.30 -4.32 -9.84
CA SER A 41 4.90 -5.46 -10.54
C SER A 41 3.97 -6.67 -10.53
N LEU A 42 3.39 -7.02 -9.38
CA LEU A 42 2.49 -8.16 -9.27
C LEU A 42 1.16 -7.93 -10.00
N LEU A 43 0.62 -6.70 -9.97
CA LEU A 43 -0.61 -6.36 -10.67
C LEU A 43 -0.45 -6.51 -12.19
N ILE A 44 0.67 -6.02 -12.74
CA ILE A 44 0.96 -6.13 -14.17
C ILE A 44 1.17 -7.59 -14.54
N LEU A 45 2.07 -8.30 -13.86
CA LEU A 45 2.43 -9.67 -14.19
C LEU A 45 1.25 -10.64 -14.02
N GLY A 46 0.51 -10.55 -12.90
CA GLY A 46 -0.69 -11.35 -12.68
C GLY A 46 -1.83 -10.99 -13.65
N GLY A 47 -1.95 -9.71 -14.00
CA GLY A 47 -2.97 -9.20 -14.93
C GLY A 47 -2.79 -9.67 -16.38
N LEU A 48 -1.56 -9.95 -16.81
CA LEU A 48 -1.29 -10.51 -18.15
C LEU A 48 -1.94 -11.89 -18.34
N GLY A 49 -1.96 -12.73 -17.31
CA GLY A 49 -2.58 -14.06 -17.35
C GLY A 49 -4.05 -14.08 -16.92
N TYR A 50 -4.39 -13.32 -15.88
CA TYR A 50 -5.70 -13.35 -15.23
C TYR A 50 -6.23 -11.93 -14.95
N PRO A 51 -6.64 -11.17 -15.98
CA PRO A 51 -6.93 -9.75 -15.85
C PRO A 51 -8.07 -9.44 -14.87
N ILE A 52 -9.15 -10.23 -14.87
CA ILE A 52 -10.30 -10.02 -13.97
C ILE A 52 -9.89 -10.32 -12.52
N THR A 53 -9.28 -11.48 -12.27
CA THR A 53 -8.85 -11.89 -10.93
C THR A 53 -7.83 -10.92 -10.34
N ALA A 54 -6.84 -10.50 -11.13
CA ALA A 54 -5.84 -9.52 -10.71
C ALA A 54 -6.47 -8.15 -10.41
N SER A 55 -7.47 -7.72 -11.18
CA SER A 55 -8.20 -6.47 -10.92
C SER A 55 -8.95 -6.49 -9.60
N VAL A 56 -9.60 -7.62 -9.26
CA VAL A 56 -10.30 -7.78 -7.97
C VAL A 56 -9.31 -7.70 -6.80
N PHE A 57 -8.21 -8.45 -6.84
CA PHE A 57 -7.20 -8.37 -5.79
C PHE A 57 -6.50 -7.00 -5.72
N GLY A 58 -6.31 -6.35 -6.87
CA GLY A 58 -5.83 -4.98 -6.95
C GLY A 58 -6.75 -3.99 -6.24
N MET A 59 -8.06 -4.08 -6.47
CA MET A 59 -9.06 -3.25 -5.78
C MET A 59 -9.05 -3.49 -4.26
N ILE A 60 -8.97 -4.74 -3.82
CA ILE A 60 -8.86 -5.09 -2.39
C ILE A 60 -7.63 -4.42 -1.77
N TRP A 61 -6.48 -4.48 -2.46
CA TRP A 61 -5.27 -3.83 -1.97
C TRP A 61 -5.45 -2.30 -1.86
N VAL A 62 -5.95 -1.66 -2.93
CA VAL A 62 -6.16 -0.20 -2.96
C VAL A 62 -7.12 0.26 -1.85
N ALA A 63 -8.26 -0.41 -1.71
CA ALA A 63 -9.25 -0.07 -0.69
C ALA A 63 -8.67 -0.24 0.73
N GLY A 64 -7.90 -1.29 0.98
CA GLY A 64 -7.27 -1.49 2.27
C GLY A 64 -6.17 -0.47 2.56
N ARG A 65 -5.43 0.00 1.55
CA ARG A 65 -4.47 1.11 1.69
C ARG A 65 -5.15 2.45 1.98
N VAL A 66 -6.34 2.69 1.45
CA VAL A 66 -7.15 3.87 1.81
C VAL A 66 -7.51 3.81 3.29
N VAL A 67 -8.06 2.69 3.76
CA VAL A 67 -8.41 2.52 5.19
C VAL A 67 -7.18 2.60 6.10
N TYR A 68 -6.05 1.98 5.70
CA TYR A 68 -4.78 2.07 6.42
C TYR A 68 -4.32 3.52 6.60
N SER A 69 -4.40 4.31 5.52
CA SER A 69 -3.98 5.71 5.52
C SER A 69 -4.90 6.58 6.36
N LEU A 70 -6.22 6.38 6.25
CA LEU A 70 -7.21 7.06 7.09
C LEU A 70 -7.00 6.75 8.59
N GLY A 71 -6.67 5.50 8.92
CA GLY A 71 -6.29 5.11 10.27
C GLY A 71 -5.08 5.90 10.79
N TYR A 72 -4.02 6.00 9.99
CA TYR A 72 -2.84 6.82 10.33
C TYR A 72 -3.15 8.31 10.47
N PHE A 73 -4.05 8.85 9.66
CA PHE A 73 -4.39 10.28 9.67
C PHE A 73 -5.14 10.72 10.93
N SER A 74 -5.63 9.78 11.73
CA SER A 74 -6.22 10.05 13.03
C SER A 74 -5.21 10.49 14.11
N GLY A 75 -3.91 10.36 13.85
CA GLY A 75 -2.84 10.64 14.81
C GLY A 75 -2.48 9.47 15.73
N ASP A 76 -3.28 8.40 15.73
CA ASP A 76 -2.96 7.16 16.46
C ASP A 76 -2.38 6.10 15.49
N PRO A 77 -1.07 5.77 15.60
CA PRO A 77 -0.43 4.77 14.74
C PRO A 77 -1.07 3.39 14.82
N ARG A 78 -1.75 3.03 15.90
CA ARG A 78 -2.37 1.70 16.08
C ARG A 78 -3.57 1.50 15.16
N LYS A 79 -4.30 2.58 14.82
CA LYS A 79 -5.48 2.51 13.94
C LYS A 79 -5.15 2.10 12.50
N ARG A 80 -3.87 2.07 12.12
CA ARG A 80 -3.41 1.50 10.85
C ARG A 80 -3.85 0.05 10.62
N LEU A 81 -4.03 -0.71 11.70
CA LEU A 81 -4.41 -2.13 11.66
C LEU A 81 -5.79 -2.33 11.01
N GLN A 82 -6.66 -1.32 11.02
CA GLN A 82 -7.97 -1.36 10.37
C GLN A 82 -7.87 -1.61 8.86
N GLY A 83 -6.75 -1.22 8.23
CA GLY A 83 -6.50 -1.45 6.81
C GLY A 83 -5.65 -2.69 6.51
N ALA A 84 -5.23 -3.47 7.51
CA ALA A 84 -4.26 -4.57 7.34
C ALA A 84 -4.72 -5.68 6.38
N TRP A 85 -6.03 -5.77 6.13
CA TRP A 85 -6.61 -6.68 5.14
C TRP A 85 -6.17 -6.40 3.69
N HIS A 86 -5.53 -5.25 3.40
CA HIS A 86 -4.87 -5.02 2.11
C HIS A 86 -3.86 -6.13 1.76
N MET A 87 -3.31 -6.83 2.76
CA MET A 87 -2.38 -7.94 2.57
C MET A 87 -3.02 -9.11 1.82
N ILE A 88 -4.34 -9.31 1.94
CA ILE A 88 -5.08 -10.35 1.20
C ILE A 88 -4.99 -10.07 -0.30
N GLY A 89 -5.16 -8.81 -0.71
CA GLY A 89 -5.00 -8.39 -2.10
C GLY A 89 -3.59 -8.65 -2.62
N LEU A 90 -2.56 -8.35 -1.82
CA LEU A 90 -1.17 -8.57 -2.21
C LEU A 90 -0.83 -10.06 -2.37
N LEU A 91 -1.27 -10.89 -1.42
CA LEU A 91 -1.08 -12.35 -1.47
C LEU A 91 -1.85 -12.98 -2.63
N GLY A 92 -3.06 -12.50 -2.92
CA GLY A 92 -3.83 -12.92 -4.10
C GLY A 92 -3.10 -12.60 -5.41
N LEU A 93 -2.57 -11.39 -5.54
CA LEU A 93 -1.78 -10.99 -6.70
C LEU A 93 -0.51 -11.84 -6.87
N LEU A 94 0.20 -12.10 -5.77
CA LEU A 94 1.36 -13.00 -5.77
C LEU A 94 0.97 -14.39 -6.27
N GLY A 95 -0.12 -14.97 -5.74
CA GLY A 95 -0.64 -16.26 -6.18
C GLY A 95 -0.96 -16.29 -7.67
N THR A 96 -1.68 -15.28 -8.19
CA THR A 96 -2.01 -15.20 -9.63
C THR A 96 -0.76 -15.11 -10.51
N THR A 97 0.26 -14.39 -10.06
CA THR A 97 1.54 -14.24 -10.77
C THR A 97 2.31 -15.55 -10.81
N CYS A 98 2.40 -16.25 -9.67
CA CYS A 98 3.06 -17.56 -9.59
C CYS A 98 2.35 -18.61 -10.46
N VAL A 99 1.02 -18.68 -10.41
CA VAL A 99 0.25 -19.62 -11.24
C VAL A 99 0.44 -19.33 -12.73
N PHE A 100 0.45 -18.06 -13.12
CA PHE A 100 0.72 -17.66 -14.50
C PHE A 100 2.13 -18.07 -14.93
N GLY A 101 3.14 -17.81 -14.11
CA GLY A 101 4.53 -18.21 -14.38
C GLY A 101 4.71 -19.73 -14.50
N VAL A 102 4.08 -20.52 -13.62
CA VAL A 102 4.12 -21.99 -13.70
C VAL A 102 3.49 -22.49 -14.99
N ARG A 103 2.33 -21.94 -15.39
CA ARG A 103 1.67 -22.30 -16.66
C ARG A 103 2.49 -21.96 -17.91
N MET A 104 3.35 -20.93 -17.85
CA MET A 104 4.25 -20.63 -18.97
C MET A 104 5.39 -21.64 -19.12
N VAL A 105 5.86 -22.23 -18.01
CA VAL A 105 6.98 -23.19 -18.02
C VAL A 105 6.52 -24.61 -18.23
N LEU A 106 5.39 -24.99 -17.64
CA LEU A 106 4.79 -26.32 -17.78
C LEU A 106 3.61 -26.22 -18.75
N PRO A 107 3.81 -26.49 -20.05
CA PRO A 107 2.70 -26.61 -20.98
C PRO A 107 1.94 -27.89 -20.61
N VAL A 108 0.86 -27.73 -19.87
CA VAL A 108 -0.18 -28.76 -19.75
C VAL A 108 -1.17 -28.57 -20.87
#